data_AF-A0A1Y2I6B6-F1
#
_entry.id   AF-A0A1Y2I6B6-F1
#
_cell.length_a   1.000
_cell.length_b   1.000
_cell.length_c   1.000
_cell.angle_alpha   90.00
_cell.angle_beta   90.00
_cell.angle_gamma   90.00
#
_symmetry.space_group_name_H-M   'P 1'
#
loop_
_entity.id
_entity.type
_entity.pdbx_description
1 polymer ?
#
loop_
_entity_poly.entity_id
_entity_poly.type
_entity_poly.pdbx_seq_one_letter_code
_entity_poly.pdbx_strand_id
1 'polypeptide(L)'
;EDWENLKELFARAAERYDADDVQEALPLLRAVIRECHRFLMDHPDPSVVYANPPHARSHSPDALTPTDERINRDWGMDTEPPPLPQPLYHRKRSSSGRHAELPTAFHAIFGIALFLMGNLVAQDPSVVLPGEPDAPSTYWLAALDVFETGENLPSRTWGTSLDTAEDWRMAIVWGRTLVCLADEKVTYNIKQAKAQADASAGPSAGEYCYYPSGSSFSMSEPSYPPTSPFHAIAQFRPPVTRRMSLYSASAHDLMILAMDQFSRGIFHMPHPHYSHSHNPSFIHTPGTSGSPAHTSGYFSSGCAPPSHYASPYSSSSSTGAPDASVSFSRPKELFTIASEVLGVAERLTSGTQRHYWASWADSVFNQMKNEADMDAWRGPILAARGRCWLVMGSAPVEDMEAALEAGNTEILHSAEAEEAREGLAMAISFFERAKGQRALYLARSEANPDAEGAVDDVSPLLVEALLVLANLTIDENKREELYTRAQAEAGGADLQLD
;
A
#
# COMPACT_ATOMS: atom_id res chain seq x y z
N GLU A 1 -22.96 9.46 -18.87
CA GLU A 1 -22.74 10.84 -18.39
C GLU A 1 -22.50 10.80 -16.89
N ASP A 2 -23.46 10.33 -16.09
CA ASP A 2 -23.32 10.16 -14.63
C ASP A 2 -22.02 9.46 -14.19
N TRP A 3 -21.62 8.39 -14.89
CA TRP A 3 -20.38 7.67 -14.58
C TRP A 3 -19.12 8.52 -14.82
N GLU A 4 -19.10 9.30 -15.91
CA GLU A 4 -17.97 10.21 -16.19
C GLU A 4 -17.91 11.32 -15.16
N ASN A 5 -19.06 11.87 -14.78
CA ASN A 5 -19.18 12.90 -13.74
C ASN A 5 -18.69 12.38 -12.39
N LEU A 6 -19.01 11.13 -12.03
CA LEU A 6 -18.53 10.50 -10.81
C LEU A 6 -16.99 10.35 -10.81
N LYS A 7 -16.39 9.93 -11.92
CA LYS A 7 -14.92 9.85 -12.06
C LYS A 7 -14.26 11.21 -11.91
N GLU A 8 -14.79 12.25 -12.57
CA GLU A 8 -14.26 13.61 -12.46
C GLU A 8 -14.37 14.14 -11.03
N LEU A 9 -15.53 13.93 -10.40
CA LEU A 9 -15.76 14.32 -9.01
C LEU A 9 -14.76 13.63 -8.06
N PHE A 10 -14.53 12.34 -8.24
CA PHE A 10 -13.56 11.59 -7.45
C PHE A 10 -12.12 12.02 -7.71
N ALA A 11 -11.73 12.24 -8.97
CA ALA A 11 -10.40 12.72 -9.31
C ALA A 11 -10.09 14.06 -8.62
N ARG A 12 -11.04 15.00 -8.64
CA ARG A 12 -10.93 16.28 -7.93
C ARG A 12 -10.86 16.10 -6.41
N ALA A 13 -11.66 15.19 -5.85
CA ALA A 13 -11.63 14.90 -4.41
C ALA A 13 -10.25 14.35 -3.98
N ALA A 14 -9.71 13.40 -4.75
CA ALA A 14 -8.41 12.78 -4.49
C ALA A 14 -7.26 13.78 -4.65
N GLU A 15 -7.29 14.63 -5.67
CA GLU A 15 -6.30 15.69 -5.86
C GLU A 15 -6.26 16.66 -4.67
N ARG A 16 -7.42 17.09 -4.17
CA ARG A 16 -7.48 17.96 -2.97
C ARG A 16 -7.04 17.25 -1.70
N TYR A 17 -7.35 15.96 -1.57
CA TYR A 17 -6.85 15.15 -0.46
C TYR A 17 -5.32 15.05 -0.50
N ASP A 18 -4.73 14.76 -1.66
CA ASP A 18 -3.29 14.62 -1.84
C ASP A 18 -2.51 15.93 -1.67
N ALA A 19 -3.19 17.07 -1.85
CA ALA A 19 -2.67 18.41 -1.60
C ALA A 19 -2.81 18.85 -0.13
N ASP A 20 -3.24 17.95 0.78
CA ASP A 20 -3.55 18.23 2.18
C ASP A 20 -4.60 19.36 2.37
N ASP A 21 -5.43 19.62 1.36
CA ASP A 21 -6.51 20.61 1.39
C ASP A 21 -7.79 19.98 1.94
N VAL A 22 -7.79 19.71 3.24
CA VAL A 22 -8.91 19.03 3.95
C VAL A 22 -10.23 19.79 3.77
N GLN A 23 -10.19 21.12 3.71
CA GLN A 23 -11.38 21.96 3.60
C GLN A 23 -12.10 21.77 2.26
N GLU A 24 -11.36 21.61 1.16
CA GLU A 24 -11.95 21.29 -0.15
C GLU A 24 -12.18 19.80 -0.36
N ALA A 25 -11.29 18.92 0.14
CA ALA A 25 -11.39 17.48 -0.06
C ALA A 25 -12.62 16.87 0.62
N LEU A 26 -12.91 17.27 1.87
CA LEU A 26 -13.97 16.71 2.70
C LEU A 26 -15.38 16.82 2.06
N PRO A 27 -15.86 17.99 1.60
CA PRO A 27 -17.16 18.09 0.94
C PRO A 27 -17.21 17.32 -0.40
N LEU A 28 -16.10 17.23 -1.14
CA LEU A 28 -16.02 16.46 -2.38
C LEU A 28 -16.12 14.96 -2.12
N LEU A 29 -15.39 14.43 -1.13
CA LEU A 29 -15.47 13.01 -0.73
C LEU A 29 -16.89 12.62 -0.29
N ARG A 30 -17.57 13.48 0.47
CA ARG A 30 -18.98 13.27 0.82
C ARG A 30 -19.89 13.23 -0.42
N ALA A 31 -19.64 14.11 -1.40
CA ALA A 31 -20.38 14.12 -2.65
C ALA A 31 -20.16 12.83 -3.45
N VAL A 32 -18.91 12.33 -3.53
CA VAL A 32 -18.59 11.03 -4.15
C VAL A 32 -19.35 9.91 -3.47
N ILE A 33 -19.30 9.81 -2.14
CA ILE A 33 -19.98 8.76 -1.37
C ILE A 33 -21.51 8.79 -1.61
N ARG A 34 -22.11 9.98 -1.63
CA ARG A 34 -23.55 10.15 -1.92
C ARG A 34 -23.90 9.72 -3.34
N GLU A 35 -23.05 10.03 -4.30
CA GLU A 35 -23.27 9.65 -5.69
C GLU A 35 -23.09 8.13 -5.89
N CYS A 36 -22.07 7.53 -5.27
CA CYS A 36 -21.91 6.07 -5.24
C CYS A 36 -23.14 5.37 -4.61
N HIS A 37 -23.68 5.93 -3.54
CA HIS A 37 -24.91 5.42 -2.94
C HIS A 37 -26.10 5.50 -3.92
N ARG A 38 -26.29 6.62 -4.62
CA ARG A 38 -27.32 6.74 -5.66
C ARG A 38 -27.15 5.67 -6.75
N PHE A 39 -25.93 5.46 -7.22
CA PHE A 39 -25.61 4.41 -8.20
C PHE A 39 -26.00 3.01 -7.72
N LEU A 40 -25.72 2.66 -6.46
CA LEU A 40 -26.11 1.36 -5.89
C LEU A 40 -27.61 1.17 -5.77
N MET A 41 -28.35 2.26 -5.51
CA MET A 41 -29.81 2.20 -5.42
C MET A 41 -30.46 2.02 -6.81
N ASP A 42 -29.88 2.64 -7.84
CA ASP A 42 -30.36 2.55 -9.22
C ASP A 42 -29.90 1.26 -9.93
N HIS A 43 -28.73 0.74 -9.55
CA HIS A 43 -28.07 -0.40 -10.17
C HIS A 43 -27.52 -1.38 -9.11
N PRO A 44 -28.15 -2.57 -8.94
CA PRO A 44 -27.64 -3.62 -8.05
C PRO A 44 -26.22 -4.09 -8.40
N ASP A 45 -25.84 -4.02 -9.68
CA ASP A 45 -24.48 -4.20 -10.16
C ASP A 45 -24.11 -2.98 -11.02
N PRO A 46 -23.38 -2.00 -10.46
CA PRO A 46 -22.99 -0.79 -11.19
C PRO A 46 -22.09 -1.05 -12.40
N SER A 47 -21.41 -2.21 -12.46
CA SER A 47 -20.50 -2.54 -13.56
C SER A 47 -21.21 -2.64 -14.91
N VAL A 48 -22.52 -2.93 -14.92
CA VAL A 48 -23.34 -3.02 -16.14
C VAL A 48 -23.45 -1.69 -16.90
N VAL A 49 -23.15 -0.56 -16.25
CA VAL A 49 -23.27 0.78 -16.83
C VAL A 49 -22.12 1.09 -17.79
N TYR A 50 -20.92 0.57 -17.51
CA TYR A 50 -19.69 0.96 -18.20
C TYR A 50 -18.84 -0.23 -18.69
N ALA A 51 -19.02 -1.43 -18.13
CA ALA A 51 -18.33 -2.62 -18.60
C ALA A 51 -18.91 -3.05 -19.96
N ASN A 52 -18.04 -3.43 -20.89
CA ASN A 52 -18.51 -3.99 -22.16
C ASN A 52 -19.33 -5.25 -21.88
N PRO A 53 -20.55 -5.39 -22.45
CA PRO A 53 -21.30 -6.62 -22.30
C PRO A 53 -20.42 -7.76 -22.82
N PRO A 54 -20.30 -8.88 -22.08
CA PRO A 54 -19.54 -10.01 -22.58
C PRO A 54 -20.13 -10.36 -23.94
N HIS A 55 -19.30 -10.30 -24.99
CA HIS A 55 -19.73 -10.68 -26.33
C HIS A 55 -20.33 -12.07 -26.20
N ALA A 56 -21.66 -12.16 -26.33
CA ALA A 56 -22.37 -13.42 -26.34
C ALA A 56 -21.82 -14.23 -27.51
N ARG A 57 -20.81 -15.06 -27.24
CA ARG A 57 -20.39 -16.08 -28.19
C ARG A 57 -21.49 -17.12 -28.18
N SER A 58 -22.47 -16.91 -29.05
CA SER A 58 -23.39 -17.94 -29.51
C SER A 58 -22.60 -18.98 -30.32
N HIS A 59 -21.69 -19.68 -29.68
CA HIS A 59 -21.16 -20.93 -30.19
C HIS A 59 -21.19 -21.88 -29.01
N SER A 60 -22.20 -22.74 -29.02
CA SER A 60 -22.13 -24.02 -28.31
C SER A 60 -20.74 -24.60 -28.55
N PRO A 61 -20.00 -25.03 -27.51
CA PRO A 61 -18.79 -25.80 -27.74
C PRO A 61 -19.20 -27.07 -28.48
N ASP A 62 -18.87 -27.16 -29.77
CA ASP A 62 -18.93 -28.43 -30.47
C ASP A 62 -17.97 -29.38 -29.74
N ALA A 63 -18.59 -30.38 -29.09
CA ALA A 63 -18.04 -31.60 -28.51
C ALA A 63 -16.60 -31.55 -27.96
N LEU A 64 -16.50 -31.76 -26.64
CA LEU A 64 -15.28 -32.02 -25.85
C LEU A 64 -14.50 -33.31 -26.21
N THR A 65 -14.68 -33.85 -27.41
CA THR A 65 -13.80 -34.90 -27.94
C THR A 65 -12.87 -34.25 -28.94
N PRO A 66 -11.55 -34.16 -28.66
CA PRO A 66 -10.57 -33.88 -29.68
C PRO A 66 -10.80 -34.89 -30.81
N THR A 67 -11.13 -34.44 -32.01
CA THR A 67 -11.16 -35.34 -33.16
C THR A 67 -9.77 -35.96 -33.33
N ASP A 68 -9.70 -37.26 -33.64
CA ASP A 68 -8.43 -38.00 -33.82
C ASP A 68 -7.47 -37.30 -34.79
N GLU A 69 -8.00 -36.49 -35.71
CA GLU A 69 -7.25 -35.62 -36.64
C GLU A 69 -6.35 -34.61 -35.93
N ARG A 70 -6.74 -34.07 -34.77
CA ARG A 70 -5.96 -33.06 -34.02
C ARG A 70 -4.81 -33.69 -33.25
N ILE A 71 -4.98 -34.92 -32.76
CA ILE A 71 -3.93 -35.68 -32.07
C ILE A 71 -2.85 -36.11 -33.07
N ASN A 72 -3.24 -36.57 -34.27
CA ASN A 72 -2.28 -36.93 -35.32
C ASN A 72 -1.47 -35.75 -35.85
N ARG A 73 -2.05 -34.54 -35.86
CA ARG A 73 -1.36 -33.34 -36.36
C ARG A 73 -0.31 -32.81 -35.40
N ASP A 74 -0.59 -32.85 -34.10
CA ASP A 74 0.26 -32.20 -33.11
C ASP A 74 1.37 -33.14 -32.56
N TRP A 75 1.29 -34.46 -32.81
CA TRP A 75 2.26 -35.47 -32.31
C TRP A 75 2.76 -36.50 -33.34
N GLY A 76 2.32 -36.44 -34.61
CA GLY A 76 2.79 -37.35 -35.65
C GLY A 76 4.22 -37.03 -36.10
N MET A 77 5.13 -38.01 -36.01
CA MET A 77 6.49 -37.89 -36.54
C MET A 77 6.50 -38.05 -38.07
N ASP A 78 6.98 -37.01 -38.76
CA ASP A 78 7.52 -36.89 -40.12
C ASP A 78 6.79 -37.58 -41.29
N THR A 79 6.27 -36.79 -42.24
CA THR A 79 6.85 -36.59 -43.59
C THR A 79 5.89 -35.83 -44.53
N GLU A 80 6.46 -34.89 -45.30
CA GLU A 80 5.90 -34.05 -46.39
C GLU A 80 5.39 -32.62 -46.06
N PRO A 81 5.88 -31.59 -46.81
CA PRO A 81 5.43 -30.22 -46.66
C PRO A 81 4.10 -29.96 -47.41
N PRO A 82 3.09 -29.33 -46.78
CA PRO A 82 1.84 -29.00 -47.47
C PRO A 82 1.97 -27.76 -48.37
N PRO A 83 1.12 -27.61 -49.41
CA PRO A 83 1.16 -26.49 -50.34
C PRO A 83 0.65 -25.19 -49.69
N LEU A 84 1.27 -24.08 -50.08
CA LEU A 84 1.05 -22.71 -49.61
C LEU A 84 -0.44 -22.28 -49.67
N PRO A 85 -1.03 -21.76 -48.57
CA PRO A 85 -2.34 -21.12 -48.61
C PRO A 85 -2.22 -19.67 -49.12
N GLN A 86 -3.14 -19.30 -50.01
CA GLN A 86 -3.27 -17.96 -50.57
C GLN A 86 -3.64 -16.88 -49.53
N PRO A 87 -3.26 -15.61 -49.77
CA PRO A 87 -3.50 -14.52 -48.83
C PRO A 87 -4.98 -14.11 -48.86
N LEU A 88 -5.73 -14.54 -47.85
CA LEU A 88 -7.04 -13.98 -47.54
C LEU A 88 -6.86 -12.56 -46.99
N TYR A 89 -7.36 -11.60 -47.74
CA TYR A 89 -7.44 -10.17 -47.42
C TYR A 89 -7.75 -9.92 -45.94
N HIS A 90 -6.81 -9.26 -45.25
CA HIS A 90 -7.01 -8.71 -43.92
C HIS A 90 -8.17 -7.71 -43.93
N ARG A 91 -9.34 -8.18 -43.49
CA ARG A 91 -10.44 -7.32 -43.06
C ARG A 91 -9.96 -6.56 -41.83
N LYS A 92 -9.42 -5.35 -42.03
CA LYS A 92 -9.14 -4.38 -40.98
C LYS A 92 -10.46 -4.08 -40.26
N ARG A 93 -10.76 -4.84 -39.21
CA ARG A 93 -11.70 -4.41 -38.18
C ARG A 93 -11.04 -3.22 -37.51
N SER A 94 -11.44 -2.02 -37.93
CA SER A 94 -11.26 -0.80 -37.14
C SER A 94 -12.09 -0.94 -35.87
N SER A 95 -11.56 -1.69 -34.90
CA SER A 95 -12.01 -1.61 -33.52
C SER A 95 -11.57 -0.25 -33.02
N SER A 96 -12.44 0.76 -33.11
CA SER A 96 -12.25 1.99 -32.34
C SER A 96 -12.32 1.56 -30.87
N GLY A 97 -11.15 1.33 -30.29
CA GLY A 97 -11.00 0.87 -28.92
C GLY A 97 -11.56 1.91 -27.98
N ARG A 98 -12.83 1.75 -27.59
CA ARG A 98 -13.28 2.28 -26.32
C ARG A 98 -12.51 1.49 -25.28
N HIS A 99 -11.63 2.16 -24.55
CA HIS A 99 -10.93 1.58 -23.42
C HIS A 99 -12.00 0.98 -22.50
N ALA A 100 -12.09 -0.35 -22.47
CA ALA A 100 -13.01 -1.04 -21.60
C ALA A 100 -12.50 -0.81 -20.17
N GLU A 101 -13.30 -0.16 -19.35
CA GLU A 101 -12.96 -0.02 -17.94
C GLU A 101 -13.06 -1.36 -17.23
N LEU A 102 -12.33 -1.48 -16.13
CA LEU A 102 -12.36 -2.67 -15.30
C LEU A 102 -13.74 -2.82 -14.65
N PRO A 103 -14.31 -4.03 -14.56
CA PRO A 103 -15.57 -4.24 -13.86
C PRO A 103 -15.57 -3.69 -12.42
N THR A 104 -14.40 -3.69 -11.77
CA THR A 104 -14.17 -3.21 -10.40
C THR A 104 -14.08 -1.69 -10.27
N ALA A 105 -14.07 -0.91 -11.37
CA ALA A 105 -13.78 0.54 -11.33
C ALA A 105 -14.70 1.31 -10.37
N PHE A 106 -16.01 1.02 -10.37
CA PHE A 106 -16.95 1.61 -9.42
C PHE A 106 -16.59 1.31 -7.96
N HIS A 107 -16.30 0.04 -7.65
CA HIS A 107 -15.97 -0.41 -6.30
C HIS A 107 -14.62 0.14 -5.84
N ALA A 108 -13.68 0.32 -6.75
CA ALA A 108 -12.43 1.03 -6.48
C ALA A 108 -12.70 2.48 -6.06
N ILE A 109 -13.44 3.26 -6.85
CA ILE A 109 -13.79 4.66 -6.50
C ILE A 109 -14.50 4.72 -5.15
N PHE A 110 -15.52 3.89 -4.97
CA PHE A 110 -16.34 3.95 -3.77
C PHE A 110 -15.57 3.54 -2.51
N GLY A 111 -14.83 2.42 -2.57
CA GLY A 111 -14.03 1.96 -1.45
C GLY A 111 -12.86 2.90 -1.13
N ILE A 112 -12.21 3.49 -2.14
CA ILE A 112 -11.15 4.49 -1.92
C ILE A 112 -11.74 5.75 -1.27
N ALA A 113 -12.88 6.25 -1.72
CA ALA A 113 -13.52 7.42 -1.11
C ALA A 113 -13.88 7.17 0.38
N LEU A 114 -14.36 5.97 0.72
CA LEU A 114 -14.60 5.56 2.10
C LEU A 114 -13.30 5.48 2.92
N PHE A 115 -12.24 4.90 2.35
CA PHE A 115 -10.92 4.84 2.99
C PHE A 115 -10.38 6.25 3.30
N LEU A 116 -10.40 7.16 2.32
CA LEU A 116 -9.95 8.54 2.50
C LEU A 116 -10.77 9.28 3.56
N MET A 117 -12.09 9.11 3.56
CA MET A 117 -12.96 9.66 4.60
C MET A 117 -12.62 9.11 5.99
N GLY A 118 -12.37 7.81 6.12
CA GLY A 118 -11.93 7.18 7.36
C GLY A 118 -10.61 7.77 7.88
N ASN A 119 -9.66 8.07 7.00
CA ASN A 119 -8.40 8.72 7.37
C ASN A 119 -8.62 10.14 7.88
N LEU A 120 -9.49 10.94 7.24
CA LEU A 120 -9.81 12.29 7.71
C LEU A 120 -10.46 12.26 9.10
N VAL A 121 -11.38 11.32 9.35
CA VAL A 121 -12.02 11.14 10.65
C VAL A 121 -11.01 10.68 11.72
N ALA A 122 -10.05 9.82 11.35
CA ALA A 122 -9.00 9.39 12.25
C ALA A 122 -8.05 10.54 12.64
N GLN A 123 -7.75 11.45 11.70
CA GLN A 123 -6.92 12.64 11.94
C GLN A 123 -7.64 13.69 12.79
N ASP A 124 -8.90 14.00 12.46
CA ASP A 124 -9.72 14.97 13.17
C ASP A 124 -11.17 14.47 13.31
N PRO A 125 -11.56 13.90 14.46
CA PRO A 125 -12.93 13.45 14.70
C PRO A 125 -13.98 14.57 14.63
N SER A 126 -13.59 15.85 14.72
CA SER A 126 -14.53 16.97 14.69
C SER A 126 -15.13 17.24 13.30
N VAL A 127 -14.54 16.65 12.25
CA VAL A 127 -15.02 16.82 10.87
C VAL A 127 -16.34 16.08 10.61
N VAL A 128 -16.74 15.15 11.48
CA VAL A 128 -17.92 14.29 11.35
C VAL A 128 -19.21 15.10 11.49
N LEU A 129 -20.15 14.95 10.55
CA LEU A 129 -21.45 15.62 10.63
C LEU A 129 -22.47 14.81 11.46
N PRO A 130 -23.52 15.45 12.00
CA PRO A 130 -24.59 14.75 12.69
C PRO A 130 -25.21 13.63 11.83
N GLY A 131 -25.19 12.40 12.35
CA GLY A 131 -25.72 11.21 11.66
C GLY A 131 -24.70 10.46 10.79
N GLU A 132 -23.48 11.00 10.64
CA GLU A 132 -22.35 10.23 10.10
C GLU A 132 -21.69 9.39 11.22
N PRO A 133 -21.06 8.26 10.88
CA PRO A 133 -20.26 7.52 11.85
C PRO A 133 -19.10 8.37 12.39
N ASP A 134 -18.88 8.30 13.70
CA ASP A 134 -17.80 8.99 14.40
C ASP A 134 -16.51 8.17 14.48
N ALA A 135 -16.63 6.84 14.39
CA ALA A 135 -15.48 5.93 14.41
C ALA A 135 -14.89 5.74 13.00
N PRO A 136 -13.57 5.97 12.79
CA PRO A 136 -12.91 5.79 11.50
C PRO A 136 -12.97 4.34 11.00
N SER A 137 -12.92 3.37 11.92
CA SER A 137 -13.10 1.94 11.65
C SER A 137 -14.37 1.61 10.90
N THR A 138 -15.44 2.38 11.11
CA THR A 138 -16.70 2.17 10.40
C THR A 138 -16.56 2.43 8.90
N TYR A 139 -15.80 3.45 8.52
CA TYR A 139 -15.50 3.76 7.12
C TYR A 139 -14.56 2.73 6.51
N TRP A 140 -13.52 2.32 7.23
CA TRP A 140 -12.57 1.30 6.78
C TRP A 140 -13.25 -0.06 6.57
N LEU A 141 -14.08 -0.51 7.51
CA LEU A 141 -14.86 -1.75 7.37
C LEU A 141 -15.86 -1.66 6.22
N ALA A 142 -16.46 -0.49 5.98
CA ALA A 142 -17.33 -0.28 4.83
C ALA A 142 -16.53 -0.31 3.50
N ALA A 143 -15.32 0.25 3.46
CA ALA A 143 -14.43 0.16 2.30
C ALA A 143 -14.08 -1.29 1.97
N LEU A 144 -13.74 -2.11 2.97
CA LEU A 144 -13.47 -3.54 2.78
C LEU A 144 -14.67 -4.30 2.21
N ASP A 145 -15.88 -4.04 2.72
CA ASP A 145 -17.11 -4.64 2.18
C ASP A 145 -17.32 -4.27 0.71
N VAL A 146 -17.05 -3.02 0.33
CA VAL A 146 -17.15 -2.55 -1.06
C VAL A 146 -16.10 -3.21 -1.96
N PHE A 147 -14.85 -3.28 -1.53
CA PHE A 147 -13.80 -3.93 -2.32
C PHE A 147 -14.09 -5.43 -2.51
N GLU A 148 -14.57 -6.10 -1.46
CA GLU A 148 -14.97 -7.50 -1.53
C GLU A 148 -16.16 -7.73 -2.46
N THR A 149 -17.14 -6.83 -2.45
CA THR A 149 -18.25 -6.89 -3.40
C THR A 149 -17.74 -6.76 -4.84
N GLY A 150 -16.76 -5.87 -5.08
CA GLY A 150 -16.12 -5.69 -6.38
C GLY A 150 -15.36 -6.94 -6.88
N GLU A 151 -14.59 -7.59 -6.00
CA GLU A 151 -13.87 -8.83 -6.36
C GLU A 151 -14.80 -10.00 -6.65
N ASN A 152 -15.94 -10.06 -5.96
CA ASN A 152 -16.93 -11.13 -6.11
C ASN A 152 -17.95 -10.90 -7.23
N LEU A 153 -17.76 -9.88 -8.08
CA LEU A 153 -18.68 -9.59 -9.18
C LEU A 153 -18.88 -10.82 -10.09
N PRO A 154 -20.12 -11.12 -10.53
CA PRO A 154 -20.41 -12.23 -11.44
C PRO A 154 -19.58 -12.21 -12.73
N SER A 155 -19.29 -11.00 -13.22
CA SER A 155 -18.45 -10.75 -14.39
C SER A 155 -17.01 -11.25 -14.23
N ARG A 156 -16.49 -11.36 -12.99
CA ARG A 156 -15.18 -11.98 -12.68
C ARG A 156 -15.30 -13.47 -12.35
N THR A 157 -16.34 -13.90 -11.64
CA THR A 157 -16.45 -15.28 -11.14
C THR A 157 -16.91 -16.31 -12.18
N TRP A 158 -17.52 -15.90 -13.30
CA TRP A 158 -18.04 -16.82 -14.33
C TRP A 158 -17.00 -17.37 -15.33
N GLY A 159 -15.71 -17.35 -14.98
CA GLY A 159 -14.65 -18.16 -15.62
C GLY A 159 -14.33 -17.84 -17.09
N THR A 160 -15.01 -16.86 -17.69
CA THR A 160 -14.81 -16.44 -19.10
C THR A 160 -13.80 -15.31 -19.25
N SER A 161 -13.39 -14.70 -18.13
CA SER A 161 -12.44 -13.59 -18.06
C SER A 161 -11.15 -14.02 -17.36
N LEU A 162 -10.39 -14.91 -17.99
CA LEU A 162 -9.07 -15.33 -17.49
C LEU A 162 -7.99 -14.24 -17.66
N ASP A 163 -8.35 -13.09 -18.25
CA ASP A 163 -7.43 -12.02 -18.65
C ASP A 163 -7.89 -10.63 -18.16
N THR A 164 -8.79 -10.55 -17.17
CA THR A 164 -9.12 -9.26 -16.55
C THR A 164 -7.93 -8.76 -15.76
N ALA A 165 -7.33 -7.67 -16.25
CA ALA A 165 -6.29 -6.96 -15.54
C ALA A 165 -6.76 -6.61 -14.12
N GLU A 166 -5.87 -6.83 -13.16
CA GLU A 166 -6.10 -6.49 -11.76
C GLU A 166 -6.15 -4.97 -11.58
N ASP A 167 -7.10 -4.47 -10.79
CA ASP A 167 -7.08 -3.08 -10.36
C ASP A 167 -6.09 -2.90 -9.21
N TRP A 168 -4.84 -2.59 -9.57
CA TRP A 168 -3.78 -2.39 -8.60
C TRP A 168 -4.10 -1.30 -7.56
N ARG A 169 -4.88 -0.26 -7.92
CA ARG A 169 -5.24 0.81 -6.98
C ARG A 169 -6.16 0.29 -5.90
N MET A 170 -7.16 -0.50 -6.30
CA MET A 170 -8.06 -1.16 -5.37
C MET A 170 -7.28 -2.09 -4.44
N ALA A 171 -6.36 -2.91 -4.98
CA ALA A 171 -5.54 -3.81 -4.17
C ALA A 171 -4.64 -3.06 -3.17
N ILE A 172 -3.96 -1.99 -3.59
CA ILE A 172 -3.14 -1.18 -2.68
C ILE A 172 -3.99 -0.56 -1.58
N VAL A 173 -5.08 0.12 -1.92
CA VAL A 173 -5.91 0.80 -0.90
C VAL A 173 -6.63 -0.20 0.00
N TRP A 174 -6.98 -1.39 -0.49
CA TRP A 174 -7.44 -2.49 0.35
C TRP A 174 -6.37 -2.89 1.37
N GLY A 175 -5.13 -3.13 0.94
CA GLY A 175 -4.01 -3.42 1.83
C GLY A 175 -3.82 -2.33 2.89
N ARG A 176 -3.83 -1.05 2.49
CA ARG A 176 -3.71 0.10 3.42
C ARG A 176 -4.87 0.17 4.41
N THR A 177 -6.09 -0.12 3.97
CA THR A 177 -7.27 -0.18 4.84
C THR A 177 -7.10 -1.25 5.94
N LEU A 178 -6.53 -2.41 5.60
CA LEU A 178 -6.22 -3.46 6.58
C LEU A 178 -5.11 -3.03 7.55
N VAL A 179 -4.11 -2.28 7.10
CA VAL A 179 -3.06 -1.71 7.95
C VAL A 179 -3.66 -0.69 8.93
N CYS A 180 -4.58 0.18 8.51
CA CYS A 180 -5.28 1.11 9.40
C CYS A 180 -6.06 0.38 10.52
N LEU A 181 -6.73 -0.73 10.20
CA LEU A 181 -7.40 -1.55 11.20
C LEU A 181 -6.42 -2.27 12.14
N ALA A 182 -5.26 -2.70 11.62
CA ALA A 182 -4.19 -3.27 12.45
C ALA A 182 -3.64 -2.21 13.42
N ASP A 183 -3.41 -1.00 12.93
CA ASP A 183 -2.96 0.16 13.71
C ASP A 183 -3.92 0.46 14.87
N GLU A 184 -5.22 0.50 14.58
CA GLU A 184 -6.25 0.76 15.58
C GLU A 184 -6.33 -0.34 16.64
N LYS A 185 -6.18 -1.61 16.24
CA LYS A 185 -6.11 -2.74 17.19
C LYS A 185 -4.90 -2.63 18.11
N VAL A 186 -3.72 -2.30 17.57
CA VAL A 186 -2.51 -2.09 18.38
C VAL A 186 -2.73 -0.93 19.35
N THR A 187 -3.24 0.20 18.87
CA THR A 187 -3.53 1.39 19.69
C THR A 187 -4.53 1.09 20.80
N TYR A 188 -5.58 0.31 20.51
CA TYR A 188 -6.57 -0.10 21.49
C TYR A 188 -5.98 -1.04 22.56
N ASN A 189 -5.17 -2.02 22.15
CA ASN A 189 -4.50 -2.93 23.07
C ASN A 189 -3.54 -2.21 24.01
N ILE A 190 -2.76 -1.25 23.50
CA ILE A 190 -1.87 -0.40 24.32
C ILE A 190 -2.68 0.42 25.34
N LYS A 191 -3.79 1.04 24.91
CA LYS A 191 -4.68 1.80 25.80
C LYS A 191 -5.28 0.91 26.90
N GLN A 192 -5.72 -0.31 26.55
CA GLN A 192 -6.24 -1.27 27.52
C GLN A 192 -5.17 -1.73 28.51
N ALA A 193 -3.97 -2.07 28.03
CA ALA A 193 -2.86 -2.49 28.89
C ALA A 193 -2.50 -1.38 29.89
N LYS A 194 -2.46 -0.12 29.44
CA LYS A 194 -2.23 1.03 30.33
C LYS A 194 -3.34 1.18 31.37
N ALA A 195 -4.61 1.11 30.96
CA ALA A 195 -5.74 1.20 31.89
C ALA A 195 -5.73 0.07 32.94
N GLN A 196 -5.30 -1.14 32.56
CA GLN A 196 -5.13 -2.27 33.46
C GLN A 196 -3.95 -2.07 34.43
N ALA A 197 -2.84 -1.50 33.96
CA ALA A 197 -1.71 -1.15 34.82
C ALA A 197 -2.10 -0.08 35.86
N ASP A 198 -2.85 0.94 35.44
CA ASP A 198 -3.35 1.99 36.35
C ASP A 198 -4.36 1.43 37.37
N ALA A 199 -5.21 0.49 36.96
CA ALA A 199 -6.21 -0.14 37.85
C ALA A 199 -5.60 -1.11 38.87
N SER A 200 -4.53 -1.81 38.51
CA SER A 200 -3.84 -2.76 39.41
C SER A 200 -2.99 -2.07 40.49
N ALA A 201 -2.75 -0.76 40.39
CA ALA A 201 -2.14 0.07 41.43
C ALA A 201 -3.12 0.48 42.57
N GLY A 202 -4.40 0.12 42.49
CA GLY A 202 -5.41 0.35 43.54
C GLY A 202 -5.53 -0.79 44.57
N PRO A 203 -6.04 -0.54 45.80
CA PRO A 203 -6.04 -1.51 46.90
C PRO A 203 -7.08 -2.66 46.78
N SER A 204 -7.74 -2.82 45.63
CA SER A 204 -8.76 -3.86 45.40
C SER A 204 -8.35 -4.83 44.30
N ALA A 205 -7.32 -5.63 44.57
CA ALA A 205 -6.97 -6.81 43.80
C ALA A 205 -7.98 -7.92 44.10
N GLY A 206 -9.04 -8.05 43.30
CA GLY A 206 -10.10 -9.03 43.62
C GLY A 206 -10.98 -9.55 42.50
N GLU A 207 -10.99 -8.97 41.31
CA GLU A 207 -11.92 -9.42 40.26
C GLU A 207 -11.26 -9.35 38.88
N TYR A 208 -10.39 -10.32 38.61
CA TYR A 208 -9.78 -10.54 37.30
C TYR A 208 -10.82 -11.15 36.34
N CYS A 209 -11.63 -10.29 35.71
CA CYS A 209 -12.36 -10.70 34.51
C CYS A 209 -11.39 -10.68 33.32
N TYR A 210 -10.96 -11.87 32.90
CA TYR A 210 -10.33 -12.12 31.61
C TYR A 210 -11.33 -11.74 30.51
N TYR A 211 -11.41 -10.45 30.15
CA TYR A 211 -12.19 -10.05 28.99
C TYR A 211 -11.46 -10.59 27.76
N PRO A 212 -12.10 -11.48 26.99
CA PRO A 212 -11.51 -11.97 25.75
C PRO A 212 -11.33 -10.76 24.84
N SER A 213 -10.06 -10.45 24.53
CA SER A 213 -9.58 -9.61 23.43
C SER A 213 -10.68 -8.75 22.80
N GLY A 214 -11.05 -7.66 23.48
CA GLY A 214 -11.98 -6.68 22.90
C GLY A 214 -11.39 -6.20 21.58
N SER A 215 -12.17 -6.19 20.50
CA SER A 215 -11.74 -5.48 19.30
C SER A 215 -11.94 -3.98 19.50
N SER A 216 -11.14 -3.15 18.84
CA SER A 216 -11.32 -1.68 18.82
C SER A 216 -12.66 -1.25 18.19
N PHE A 217 -13.26 -2.14 17.41
CA PHE A 217 -14.53 -1.92 16.72
C PHE A 217 -15.57 -2.98 17.11
N SER A 218 -16.85 -2.60 17.05
CA SER A 218 -17.98 -3.44 17.45
C SER A 218 -18.14 -4.70 16.56
N MET A 219 -18.45 -5.83 17.19
CA MET A 219 -18.83 -7.06 16.47
C MET A 219 -20.21 -6.93 15.82
N SER A 220 -21.14 -6.24 16.49
CA SER A 220 -22.48 -5.98 15.95
C SER A 220 -22.44 -4.77 15.03
N GLU A 221 -23.01 -4.93 13.85
CA GLU A 221 -23.16 -3.82 12.93
C GLU A 221 -24.25 -2.84 13.42
N PRO A 222 -23.99 -1.52 13.37
CA PRO A 222 -25.00 -0.53 13.65
C PRO A 222 -26.18 -0.61 12.66
N SER A 223 -27.40 -0.40 13.15
CA SER A 223 -28.57 -0.31 12.27
C SER A 223 -28.57 1.06 11.58
N TYR A 224 -28.16 1.08 10.31
CA TYR A 224 -28.17 2.30 9.49
C TYR A 224 -29.54 2.55 8.85
N PRO A 225 -29.99 3.82 8.78
CA PRO A 225 -31.24 4.16 8.10
C PRO A 225 -31.13 3.88 6.60
N PRO A 226 -32.24 3.56 5.89
CA PRO A 226 -32.21 3.24 4.46
C PRO A 226 -31.64 4.33 3.55
N THR A 227 -31.64 5.58 4.02
CA THR A 227 -31.06 6.72 3.30
C THR A 227 -29.54 6.84 3.45
N SER A 228 -28.94 6.01 4.30
CA SER A 228 -27.50 6.01 4.58
C SER A 228 -26.74 5.18 3.54
N PRO A 229 -25.58 5.64 3.03
CA PRO A 229 -24.70 4.83 2.17
C PRO A 229 -24.30 3.52 2.84
N PHE A 230 -24.14 3.51 4.17
CA PHE A 230 -23.77 2.33 4.94
C PHE A 230 -24.86 1.26 4.95
N HIS A 231 -26.14 1.65 4.82
CA HIS A 231 -27.24 0.71 4.67
C HIS A 231 -27.16 -0.04 3.34
N ALA A 232 -26.91 0.69 2.24
CA ALA A 232 -26.74 0.09 0.92
C ALA A 232 -25.53 -0.86 0.90
N ILE A 233 -24.38 -0.46 1.45
CA ILE A 233 -23.19 -1.33 1.54
C ILE A 233 -23.53 -2.63 2.30
N ALA A 234 -24.19 -2.52 3.46
CA ALA A 234 -24.58 -3.68 4.25
C ALA A 234 -25.58 -4.60 3.52
N GLN A 235 -26.39 -4.07 2.61
CA GLN A 235 -27.35 -4.83 1.81
C GLN A 235 -26.67 -5.61 0.66
N PHE A 236 -25.64 -5.04 0.02
CA PHE A 236 -25.02 -5.62 -1.17
C PHE A 236 -23.79 -6.50 -0.87
N ARG A 237 -23.23 -6.42 0.34
CA ARG A 237 -22.04 -7.20 0.69
C ARG A 237 -22.29 -8.73 0.73
N PRO A 238 -21.25 -9.54 0.53
CA PRO A 238 -21.29 -10.98 0.78
C PRO A 238 -21.59 -11.33 2.27
N PRO A 239 -21.97 -12.58 2.59
CA PRO A 239 -22.35 -12.98 3.95
C PRO A 239 -21.30 -12.61 5.02
N VAL A 240 -21.77 -12.19 6.20
CA VAL A 240 -21.06 -11.50 7.32
C VAL A 240 -19.88 -12.27 7.94
N THR A 241 -19.52 -13.44 7.42
CA THR A 241 -18.45 -14.30 7.99
C THR A 241 -17.12 -13.56 8.10
N ARG A 242 -16.82 -12.62 7.20
CA ARG A 242 -15.55 -11.88 7.22
C ARG A 242 -15.44 -10.84 8.32
N ARG A 243 -16.50 -10.07 8.62
CA ARG A 243 -16.46 -9.09 9.72
C ARG A 243 -16.28 -9.77 11.08
N MET A 244 -16.86 -10.97 11.26
CA MET A 244 -16.60 -11.80 12.43
C MET A 244 -15.13 -12.21 12.51
N SER A 245 -14.53 -12.64 11.39
CA SER A 245 -13.10 -12.99 11.34
C SER A 245 -12.20 -11.79 11.65
N LEU A 246 -12.49 -10.60 11.09
CA LEU A 246 -11.72 -9.37 11.35
C LEU A 246 -11.83 -8.90 12.80
N TYR A 247 -13.01 -9.09 13.43
CA TYR A 247 -13.21 -8.77 14.84
C TYR A 247 -12.25 -9.59 15.72
N SER A 248 -12.16 -10.90 15.51
CA SER A 248 -11.26 -11.78 16.28
C SER A 248 -9.80 -11.77 15.82
N ALA A 249 -9.50 -11.27 14.62
CA ALA A 249 -8.15 -11.22 14.08
C ALA A 249 -7.22 -10.35 14.94
N SER A 250 -5.98 -10.81 15.10
CA SER A 250 -4.91 -9.99 15.68
C SER A 250 -4.44 -8.93 14.68
N ALA A 251 -3.70 -7.92 15.15
CA ALA A 251 -3.07 -6.95 14.26
C ALA A 251 -2.12 -7.63 13.26
N HIS A 252 -1.40 -8.66 13.71
CA HIS A 252 -0.53 -9.49 12.87
C HIS A 252 -1.33 -10.18 11.74
N ASP A 253 -2.47 -10.79 12.05
CA ASP A 253 -3.31 -11.45 11.04
C ASP A 253 -3.81 -10.46 9.98
N LEU A 254 -4.20 -9.25 10.41
CA LEU A 254 -4.61 -8.18 9.50
C LEU A 254 -3.45 -7.74 8.59
N MET A 255 -2.22 -7.65 9.12
CA MET A 255 -1.04 -7.34 8.31
C MET A 255 -0.72 -8.45 7.31
N ILE A 256 -0.93 -9.74 7.65
CA ILE A 256 -0.80 -10.85 6.69
C ILE A 256 -1.79 -10.68 5.54
N LEU A 257 -3.05 -10.37 5.84
CA LEU A 257 -4.06 -10.09 4.81
C LEU A 257 -3.68 -8.87 3.96
N ALA A 258 -3.11 -7.83 4.59
CA ALA A 258 -2.64 -6.64 3.89
C ALA A 258 -1.49 -6.97 2.91
N MET A 259 -0.54 -7.81 3.33
CA MET A 259 0.58 -8.26 2.51
C MET A 259 0.13 -8.96 1.23
N ASP A 260 -0.92 -9.78 1.27
CA ASP A 260 -1.50 -10.40 0.08
C ASP A 260 -2.00 -9.33 -0.91
N GLN A 261 -2.74 -8.33 -0.42
CA GLN A 261 -3.23 -7.25 -1.26
C GLN A 261 -2.11 -6.35 -1.79
N PHE A 262 -1.09 -6.06 -0.96
CA PHE A 262 0.09 -5.32 -1.41
C PHE A 262 0.87 -6.09 -2.47
N SER A 263 1.02 -7.40 -2.32
CA SER A 263 1.71 -8.23 -3.33
C SER A 263 1.01 -8.15 -4.68
N ARG A 264 -0.34 -8.29 -4.68
CA ARG A 264 -1.17 -8.10 -5.88
C ARG A 264 -1.00 -6.70 -6.47
N GLY A 265 -1.16 -5.66 -5.65
CA GLY A 265 -1.08 -4.27 -6.08
C GLY A 265 0.31 -3.88 -6.60
N ILE A 266 1.38 -4.18 -5.87
CA ILE A 266 2.77 -3.88 -6.23
C ILE A 266 3.17 -4.58 -7.52
N PHE A 267 2.72 -5.82 -7.74
CA PHE A 267 2.99 -6.57 -8.97
C PHE A 267 2.31 -5.96 -10.19
N HIS A 268 1.07 -5.48 -10.05
CA HIS A 268 0.32 -4.90 -11.16
C HIS A 268 0.54 -3.39 -11.32
N MET A 269 1.13 -2.71 -10.34
CA MET A 269 1.35 -1.28 -10.35
C MET A 269 2.33 -0.86 -11.48
N PRO A 270 2.11 0.26 -12.21
CA PRO A 270 2.93 0.63 -13.36
C PRO A 270 4.41 0.85 -13.02
N HIS A 271 5.32 0.26 -13.80
CA HIS A 271 6.76 0.41 -13.59
C HIS A 271 7.40 1.42 -14.57
N PRO A 272 8.29 2.33 -14.09
CA PRO A 272 8.96 3.33 -14.94
C PRO A 272 9.88 2.74 -16.03
N HIS A 273 10.49 1.59 -15.75
CA HIS A 273 11.56 1.02 -16.57
C HIS A 273 11.11 -0.05 -17.57
N TYR A 274 9.84 -0.46 -17.53
CA TYR A 274 9.31 -1.42 -18.48
C TYR A 274 8.69 -0.70 -19.67
N SER A 275 9.05 -1.13 -20.89
CA SER A 275 8.37 -0.71 -22.11
C SER A 275 6.86 -0.93 -21.95
N HIS A 276 6.04 0.03 -22.41
CA HIS A 276 4.57 -0.04 -22.34
C HIS A 276 3.98 -1.34 -22.94
N SER A 277 4.72 -2.04 -23.81
CA SER A 277 4.34 -3.34 -24.37
C SER A 277 4.44 -4.54 -23.41
N HIS A 278 5.14 -4.39 -22.28
CA HIS A 278 5.38 -5.45 -21.29
C HIS A 278 4.74 -5.17 -19.93
N ASN A 279 4.09 -4.02 -19.78
CA ASN A 279 3.43 -3.67 -18.53
C ASN A 279 1.99 -4.21 -18.51
N PRO A 280 1.65 -5.18 -17.63
CA PRO A 280 0.31 -5.76 -17.58
C PRO A 280 -0.79 -4.74 -17.23
N SER A 281 -0.47 -3.58 -16.65
CA SER A 281 -1.45 -2.55 -16.26
C SER A 281 -1.69 -1.45 -17.28
N PHE A 282 -0.94 -1.39 -18.39
CA PHE A 282 -1.02 -0.26 -19.33
C PHE A 282 -2.32 -0.20 -20.15
N ILE A 283 -3.10 -1.29 -20.19
CA ILE A 283 -4.30 -1.36 -21.04
C ILE A 283 -5.51 -0.62 -20.41
N HIS A 284 -5.52 -0.35 -19.09
CA HIS A 284 -6.78 -0.06 -18.39
C HIS A 284 -6.78 1.07 -17.36
N THR A 285 -5.79 1.97 -17.29
CA THR A 285 -5.86 3.11 -16.35
C THR A 285 -6.85 4.19 -16.86
N PRO A 286 -8.02 4.39 -16.23
CA PRO A 286 -8.91 5.49 -16.59
C PRO A 286 -8.39 6.76 -15.88
N GLY A 287 -8.22 7.86 -16.62
CA GLY A 287 -7.99 9.19 -16.05
C GLY A 287 -6.59 9.80 -16.16
N THR A 288 -5.60 9.12 -16.73
CA THR A 288 -4.26 9.71 -16.95
C THR A 288 -3.78 9.48 -18.38
N SER A 289 -4.31 10.23 -19.35
CA SER A 289 -3.72 10.31 -20.69
C SER A 289 -4.04 11.63 -21.36
N GLY A 290 -3.14 12.61 -21.20
CA GLY A 290 -2.97 13.71 -22.12
C GLY A 290 -1.71 13.46 -22.95
N SER A 291 -1.84 12.81 -24.11
CA SER A 291 -0.82 12.88 -25.15
C SER A 291 -1.49 12.95 -26.52
N PRO A 292 -1.20 13.98 -27.33
CA PRO A 292 -1.80 14.13 -28.65
C PRO A 292 -1.14 13.14 -29.61
N ALA A 293 -1.94 12.21 -30.15
CA ALA A 293 -1.54 11.39 -31.27
C ALA A 293 -1.34 12.30 -32.50
N HIS A 294 -0.08 12.64 -32.79
CA HIS A 294 0.27 13.24 -34.07
C HIS A 294 0.02 12.24 -35.19
N THR A 295 -1.03 12.52 -35.95
CA THR A 295 -1.27 11.92 -37.25
C THR A 295 -0.25 12.47 -38.24
N SER A 296 0.58 11.60 -38.81
CA SER A 296 1.31 11.89 -40.05
C SER A 296 1.32 10.63 -40.90
N GLY A 297 0.59 10.67 -42.01
CA GLY A 297 0.75 9.72 -43.09
C GLY A 297 1.64 10.34 -44.17
N TYR A 298 2.55 9.55 -44.74
CA TYR A 298 2.94 9.56 -46.16
C TYR A 298 3.73 8.28 -46.50
N PHE A 299 3.66 7.90 -47.77
CA PHE A 299 4.02 6.61 -48.39
C PHE A 299 5.53 6.35 -48.61
N SER A 300 5.88 5.05 -48.67
CA SER A 300 6.75 4.34 -49.66
C SER A 300 8.01 3.58 -49.16
N SER A 301 7.91 2.24 -49.30
CA SER A 301 8.86 1.24 -49.84
C SER A 301 10.32 1.11 -49.35
N GLY A 302 10.66 -0.12 -48.91
CA GLY A 302 11.80 -0.89 -49.47
C GLY A 302 12.95 -1.30 -48.54
N CYS A 303 13.09 -2.62 -48.34
CA CYS A 303 14.29 -3.40 -47.94
C CYS A 303 14.88 -3.29 -46.52
N ALA A 304 15.18 -4.47 -45.96
CA ALA A 304 15.82 -4.77 -44.67
C ALA A 304 17.38 -4.73 -44.75
N PRO A 305 18.14 -5.26 -43.75
CA PRO A 305 18.53 -4.78 -42.41
C PRO A 305 20.10 -4.65 -42.35
N PRO A 306 20.88 -4.87 -41.26
CA PRO A 306 20.76 -4.68 -39.80
C PRO A 306 21.92 -3.84 -39.17
N SER A 307 21.94 -3.74 -37.83
CA SER A 307 23.12 -3.56 -36.93
C SER A 307 23.44 -2.18 -36.30
N HIS A 308 23.59 -2.23 -34.97
CA HIS A 308 24.40 -1.45 -34.02
C HIS A 308 24.78 0.01 -34.35
N TYR A 309 24.37 0.95 -33.48
CA TYR A 309 25.26 1.84 -32.71
C TYR A 309 24.46 2.71 -31.71
N ALA A 310 25.20 3.30 -30.77
CA ALA A 310 24.81 3.90 -29.50
C ALA A 310 24.05 5.26 -29.54
N SER A 311 23.28 5.51 -28.45
CA SER A 311 22.97 6.80 -27.78
C SER A 311 22.25 7.91 -28.60
N PRO A 312 21.78 9.05 -28.05
CA PRO A 312 21.76 9.53 -26.65
C PRO A 312 20.40 10.17 -26.21
N TYR A 313 20.36 10.65 -24.95
CA TYR A 313 19.55 11.75 -24.40
C TYR A 313 18.43 12.36 -25.28
N SER A 314 17.21 12.39 -24.74
CA SER A 314 16.18 13.34 -25.17
C SER A 314 15.49 13.92 -23.94
N SER A 315 16.08 15.01 -23.46
CA SER A 315 15.37 16.06 -22.72
C SER A 315 14.47 16.78 -23.71
N SER A 316 13.15 16.70 -23.51
CA SER A 316 12.19 17.57 -24.19
C SER A 316 11.52 18.46 -23.15
N SER A 317 12.04 19.68 -23.06
CA SER A 317 11.38 20.83 -22.44
C SER A 317 10.22 21.27 -23.34
N SER A 318 8.99 21.10 -22.86
CA SER A 318 7.81 21.78 -23.40
C SER A 318 7.33 22.83 -22.40
N THR A 319 7.50 24.09 -22.76
CA THR A 319 6.89 25.26 -22.13
C THR A 319 5.39 25.26 -22.40
N GLY A 320 4.61 24.87 -21.40
CA GLY A 320 3.14 24.94 -21.33
C GLY A 320 2.72 24.80 -19.87
N ALA A 321 1.68 25.52 -19.45
CA ALA A 321 1.22 25.61 -18.07
C ALA A 321 1.08 24.23 -17.36
N PRO A 322 1.30 24.15 -16.03
CA PRO A 322 1.24 22.88 -15.32
C PRO A 322 -0.21 22.43 -15.19
N ASP A 323 -0.65 21.52 -16.06
CA ASP A 323 -1.79 20.66 -15.77
C ASP A 323 -1.36 19.76 -14.60
N ALA A 324 -1.72 20.17 -13.38
CA ALA A 324 -1.39 19.50 -12.12
C ALA A 324 -2.24 18.23 -11.90
N SER A 325 -2.45 17.42 -12.94
CA SER A 325 -2.93 16.05 -12.71
C SER A 325 -1.86 15.34 -11.87
N VAL A 326 -2.19 15.00 -10.63
CA VAL A 326 -1.31 14.25 -9.71
C VAL A 326 -0.80 13.02 -10.45
N SER A 327 0.44 13.12 -10.93
CA SER A 327 1.05 12.07 -11.71
C SER A 327 1.38 10.94 -10.76
N PHE A 328 0.80 9.77 -11.03
CA PHE A 328 1.10 8.56 -10.28
C PHE A 328 2.61 8.37 -10.13
N SER A 329 3.08 8.22 -8.90
CA SER A 329 4.49 8.00 -8.57
C SER A 329 4.63 6.67 -7.84
N ARG A 330 5.10 5.64 -8.55
CA ARG A 330 5.38 4.32 -7.97
C ARG A 330 6.29 4.41 -6.73
N PRO A 331 7.40 5.16 -6.74
CA PRO A 331 8.20 5.36 -5.53
C PRO A 331 7.40 5.93 -4.35
N LYS A 332 6.51 6.90 -4.58
CA LYS A 332 5.67 7.48 -3.53
C LYS A 332 4.74 6.41 -2.92
N GLU A 333 4.11 5.59 -3.74
CA GLU A 333 3.25 4.49 -3.27
C GLU A 333 4.04 3.44 -2.49
N LEU A 334 5.19 2.97 -3.01
CA LEU A 334 6.03 1.99 -2.32
C LEU A 334 6.52 2.51 -0.96
N PHE A 335 6.94 3.77 -0.91
CA PHE A 335 7.35 4.40 0.34
C PHE A 335 6.20 4.49 1.34
N THR A 336 5.02 4.89 0.88
CA THR A 336 3.82 4.99 1.71
C THR A 336 3.45 3.64 2.31
N ILE A 337 3.36 2.60 1.48
CA ILE A 337 3.04 1.22 1.91
C ILE A 337 4.03 0.74 2.98
N ALA A 338 5.33 0.85 2.69
CA ALA A 338 6.36 0.37 3.61
C ALA A 338 6.39 1.16 4.92
N SER A 339 6.15 2.48 4.86
CA SER A 339 6.12 3.35 6.04
C SER A 339 4.90 3.07 6.93
N GLU A 340 3.72 2.86 6.34
CA GLU A 340 2.51 2.50 7.09
C GLU A 340 2.66 1.14 7.78
N VAL A 341 3.21 0.14 7.07
CA VAL A 341 3.49 -1.18 7.66
C VAL A 341 4.51 -1.09 8.79
N LEU A 342 5.60 -0.31 8.59
CA LEU A 342 6.61 -0.09 9.62
C LEU A 342 6.04 0.59 10.86
N GLY A 343 5.16 1.59 10.70
CA GLY A 343 4.54 2.29 11.83
C GLY A 343 3.65 1.40 12.71
N VAL A 344 3.01 0.38 12.13
CA VAL A 344 2.33 -0.66 12.91
C VAL A 344 3.33 -1.64 13.51
N ALA A 345 4.32 -2.07 12.72
CA ALA A 345 5.34 -3.03 13.14
C ALA A 345 6.09 -2.58 14.39
N GLU A 346 6.47 -1.30 14.50
CA GLU A 346 7.16 -0.73 15.67
C GLU A 346 6.41 -0.94 17.00
N ARG A 347 5.07 -1.10 16.94
CA ARG A 347 4.20 -1.11 18.10
C ARG A 347 3.56 -2.46 18.39
N LEU A 348 3.88 -3.51 17.61
CA LEU A 348 3.40 -4.85 17.91
C LEU A 348 4.03 -5.36 19.21
N THR A 349 3.28 -6.16 19.96
CA THR A 349 3.69 -6.67 21.28
C THR A 349 4.71 -7.80 21.22
N SER A 350 4.88 -8.45 20.06
CA SER A 350 5.80 -9.58 19.90
C SER A 350 7.04 -9.14 19.11
N GLY A 351 8.21 -9.24 19.72
CA GLY A 351 9.50 -8.95 19.07
C GLY A 351 9.67 -9.69 17.74
N THR A 352 9.35 -10.99 17.68
CA THR A 352 9.40 -11.78 16.44
C THR A 352 8.51 -11.21 15.33
N GLN A 353 7.30 -10.76 15.67
CA GLN A 353 6.40 -10.15 14.69
C GLN A 353 6.92 -8.78 14.24
N ARG A 354 7.48 -7.97 15.16
CA ARG A 354 8.11 -6.69 14.82
C ARG A 354 9.27 -6.89 13.84
N HIS A 355 10.15 -7.83 14.14
CA HIS A 355 11.29 -8.17 13.28
C HIS A 355 10.81 -8.59 11.88
N TYR A 356 9.83 -9.51 11.80
CA TYR A 356 9.27 -9.96 10.52
C TYR A 356 8.75 -8.80 9.66
N TRP A 357 7.92 -7.93 10.25
CA TRP A 357 7.31 -6.83 9.50
C TRP A 357 8.28 -5.69 9.18
N ALA A 358 9.24 -5.42 10.05
CA ALA A 358 10.32 -4.47 9.78
C ALA A 358 11.24 -4.96 8.65
N SER A 359 11.54 -6.26 8.60
CA SER A 359 12.28 -6.90 7.51
C SER A 359 11.51 -6.83 6.19
N TRP A 360 10.20 -7.10 6.21
CA TRP A 360 9.34 -6.92 5.04
C TRP A 360 9.36 -5.47 4.55
N ALA A 361 9.21 -4.48 5.43
CA ALA A 361 9.26 -3.07 5.07
C ALA A 361 10.65 -2.66 4.51
N ASP A 362 11.75 -3.14 5.10
CA ASP A 362 13.11 -2.89 4.58
C ASP A 362 13.26 -3.42 3.15
N SER A 363 12.67 -4.57 2.84
CA SER A 363 12.72 -5.14 1.49
C SER A 363 12.05 -4.24 0.44
N VAL A 364 10.91 -3.62 0.79
CA VAL A 364 10.20 -2.67 -0.07
C VAL A 364 10.98 -1.37 -0.22
N PHE A 365 11.54 -0.81 0.86
CA PHE A 365 12.43 0.35 0.79
C PHE A 365 13.69 0.06 -0.04
N ASN A 366 14.22 -1.17 0.03
CA ASN A 366 15.39 -1.56 -0.74
C ASN A 366 15.06 -1.69 -2.24
N GLN A 367 13.86 -2.13 -2.61
CA GLN A 367 13.38 -2.14 -4.00
C GLN A 367 13.41 -0.72 -4.61
N MET A 368 13.02 0.30 -3.84
CA MET A 368 12.98 1.69 -4.31
C MET A 368 14.34 2.21 -4.79
N LYS A 369 15.48 1.65 -4.34
CA LYS A 369 16.81 2.09 -4.78
C LYS A 369 17.02 2.03 -6.29
N ASN A 370 16.30 1.12 -6.96
CA ASN A 370 16.42 0.89 -8.39
C ASN A 370 15.28 1.56 -9.19
N GLU A 371 14.27 2.13 -8.51
CA GLU A 371 13.05 2.66 -9.14
C GLU A 371 12.81 4.16 -8.87
N ALA A 372 13.43 4.70 -7.82
CA ALA A 372 13.25 6.08 -7.39
C ALA A 372 14.39 7.00 -7.85
N ASP A 373 14.07 8.28 -8.02
CA ASP A 373 15.11 9.32 -8.09
C ASP A 373 15.80 9.42 -6.73
N MET A 374 17.01 8.85 -6.66
CA MET A 374 17.76 8.81 -5.42
C MET A 374 18.17 10.19 -4.93
N ASP A 375 18.18 11.23 -5.75
CA ASP A 375 18.51 12.57 -5.24
C ASP A 375 17.37 13.16 -4.41
N ALA A 376 16.12 12.84 -4.74
CA ALA A 376 14.95 13.18 -3.93
C ALA A 376 14.73 12.20 -2.76
N TRP A 377 14.93 10.90 -2.98
CA TRP A 377 14.48 9.87 -2.04
C TRP A 377 15.56 9.31 -1.10
N ARG A 378 16.85 9.61 -1.31
CA ARG A 378 17.94 9.02 -0.51
C ARG A 378 17.82 9.34 0.98
N GLY A 379 17.51 10.57 1.36
CA GLY A 379 17.31 10.94 2.77
C GLY A 379 16.18 10.13 3.44
N PRO A 380 14.93 10.23 2.93
CA PRO A 380 13.79 9.48 3.45
C PRO A 380 14.00 7.96 3.49
N ILE A 381 14.57 7.37 2.43
CA ILE A 381 14.85 5.92 2.40
C ILE A 381 15.87 5.53 3.46
N LEU A 382 16.95 6.30 3.66
CA LEU A 382 17.95 5.99 4.68
C LEU A 382 17.35 6.06 6.08
N ALA A 383 16.54 7.09 6.37
CA ALA A 383 15.87 7.24 7.66
C ALA A 383 14.90 6.07 7.93
N ALA A 384 14.03 5.74 6.96
CA ALA A 384 13.06 4.67 7.09
C ALA A 384 13.72 3.28 7.24
N ARG A 385 14.80 3.03 6.50
CA ARG A 385 15.59 1.79 6.67
C ARG A 385 16.28 1.74 8.02
N GLY A 386 16.83 2.85 8.50
CA GLY A 386 17.38 2.93 9.87
C GLY A 386 16.36 2.51 10.92
N ARG A 387 15.11 2.96 10.79
CA ARG A 387 13.99 2.53 11.65
C ARG A 387 13.72 1.01 11.54
N CYS A 388 13.68 0.45 10.33
CA CYS A 388 13.53 -1.01 10.17
C CYS A 388 14.63 -1.78 10.92
N TRP A 389 15.89 -1.37 10.76
CA TRP A 389 17.02 -2.02 11.40
C TRP A 389 17.06 -1.82 12.91
N LEU A 390 16.61 -0.67 13.41
CA LEU A 390 16.43 -0.42 14.84
C LEU A 390 15.42 -1.42 15.43
N VAL A 391 14.26 -1.58 14.79
CA VAL A 391 13.23 -2.55 15.21
C VAL A 391 13.74 -3.99 15.15
N MET A 392 14.43 -4.38 14.07
CA MET A 392 14.97 -5.73 13.92
C MET A 392 16.04 -6.03 14.98
N GLY A 393 16.89 -5.05 15.30
CA GLY A 393 17.97 -5.18 16.28
C GLY A 393 17.50 -5.11 17.73
N SER A 394 16.41 -4.36 18.02
CA SER A 394 15.84 -4.25 19.38
C SER A 394 14.84 -5.37 19.70
N ALA A 395 14.20 -5.98 18.70
CA ALA A 395 13.23 -7.06 18.89
C ALA A 395 13.70 -8.21 19.81
N PRO A 396 14.90 -8.79 19.66
CA PRO A 396 15.37 -9.86 20.55
C PRO A 396 15.83 -9.35 21.93
N VAL A 397 16.04 -8.04 22.10
CA VAL A 397 16.55 -7.44 23.34
C VAL A 397 15.52 -7.52 24.46
N GLU A 398 14.24 -7.33 24.16
CA GLU A 398 13.16 -7.43 25.15
C GLU A 398 13.12 -8.79 25.84
N ASP A 399 13.38 -9.87 25.11
CA ASP A 399 13.46 -11.22 25.68
C ASP A 399 14.74 -11.42 26.52
N MET A 400 15.81 -10.70 26.18
CA MET A 400 17.09 -10.73 26.92
C MET A 400 17.05 -9.90 28.19
N GLU A 401 16.29 -8.81 28.22
CA GLU A 401 16.18 -7.90 29.38
C GLU A 401 15.82 -8.68 30.66
N ALA A 402 14.82 -9.55 30.59
CA ALA A 402 14.44 -10.40 31.74
C ALA A 402 15.58 -11.32 32.22
N ALA A 403 16.40 -11.84 31.30
CA ALA A 403 17.56 -12.68 31.64
C ALA A 403 18.70 -11.84 32.24
N LEU A 404 18.92 -10.64 31.72
CA LEU A 404 19.93 -9.69 32.22
C LEU A 404 19.56 -9.17 33.62
N GLU A 405 18.28 -8.86 33.87
CA GLU A 405 17.75 -8.49 35.19
C GLU A 405 17.92 -9.62 36.21
N ALA A 406 17.81 -10.88 35.78
CA ALA A 406 18.09 -12.05 36.61
C ALA A 406 19.61 -12.28 36.84
N GLY A 407 20.48 -11.42 36.28
CA GLY A 407 21.93 -11.49 36.40
C GLY A 407 22.60 -12.50 35.45
N ASN A 408 21.87 -13.05 34.47
CA ASN A 408 22.43 -13.98 33.51
C ASN A 408 23.12 -13.25 32.35
N THR A 409 24.39 -12.91 32.55
CA THR A 409 25.20 -12.24 31.52
C THR A 409 25.64 -13.17 30.37
N GLU A 410 25.51 -14.48 30.51
CA GLU A 410 25.88 -15.44 29.44
C GLU A 410 25.02 -15.24 28.19
N ILE A 411 23.81 -14.68 28.34
CA ILE A 411 22.91 -14.38 27.23
C ILE A 411 23.52 -13.42 26.21
N LEU A 412 24.46 -12.56 26.62
CA LEU A 412 25.14 -11.62 25.71
C LEU A 412 26.05 -12.32 24.69
N HIS A 413 26.41 -13.58 24.95
CA HIS A 413 27.19 -14.43 24.04
C HIS A 413 26.30 -15.30 23.13
N SER A 414 24.98 -15.18 23.23
CA SER A 414 24.04 -15.90 22.35
C SER A 414 24.14 -15.41 20.91
N ALA A 415 23.69 -16.26 19.97
CA ALA A 415 23.61 -15.90 18.56
C ALA A 415 22.60 -14.77 18.33
N GLU A 416 21.51 -14.78 19.09
CA GLU A 416 20.48 -13.74 19.09
C GLU A 416 21.05 -12.39 19.52
N ALA A 417 21.92 -12.36 20.54
CA ALA A 417 22.57 -11.13 20.99
C ALA A 417 23.60 -10.61 19.95
N GLU A 418 24.25 -11.51 19.21
CA GLU A 418 25.13 -11.14 18.10
C GLU A 418 24.33 -10.50 16.95
N GLU A 419 23.25 -11.15 16.52
CA GLU A 419 22.35 -10.62 15.48
C GLU A 419 21.75 -9.26 15.88
N ALA A 420 21.35 -9.11 17.15
CA ALA A 420 20.86 -7.84 17.70
C ALA A 420 21.89 -6.71 17.56
N ARG A 421 23.15 -6.97 17.94
CA ARG A 421 24.25 -6.00 17.81
C ARG A 421 24.52 -5.64 16.35
N GLU A 422 24.51 -6.61 15.44
CA GLU A 422 24.67 -6.36 14.00
C GLU A 422 23.53 -5.48 13.47
N GLY A 423 22.29 -5.78 13.85
CA GLY A 423 21.12 -5.02 13.44
C GLY A 423 21.17 -3.56 13.92
N LEU A 424 21.54 -3.34 15.18
CA LEU A 424 21.70 -2.00 15.75
C LEU A 424 22.86 -1.23 15.12
N ALA A 425 23.99 -1.89 14.83
CA ALA A 425 25.10 -1.27 14.11
C ALA A 425 24.69 -0.83 12.70
N MET A 426 23.88 -1.64 12.01
CA MET A 426 23.30 -1.27 10.73
C MET A 426 22.35 -0.07 10.85
N ALA A 427 21.48 -0.04 11.87
CA ALA A 427 20.58 1.08 12.14
C ALA A 427 21.35 2.39 12.34
N ILE A 428 22.38 2.38 13.20
CA ILE A 428 23.29 3.52 13.44
C ILE A 428 23.90 4.01 12.11
N SER A 429 24.41 3.09 11.28
CA SER A 429 25.00 3.44 9.99
C SER A 429 24.01 4.14 9.04
N PHE A 430 22.74 3.73 9.06
CA PHE A 430 21.69 4.33 8.25
C PHE A 430 21.32 5.73 8.76
N PHE A 431 21.15 5.89 10.08
CA PHE A 431 20.84 7.19 10.68
C PHE A 431 21.96 8.21 10.50
N GLU A 432 23.22 7.82 10.64
CA GLU A 432 24.36 8.70 10.35
C GLU A 432 24.33 9.20 8.90
N ARG A 433 24.08 8.29 7.94
CA ARG A 433 23.98 8.65 6.53
C ARG A 433 22.78 9.55 6.25
N ALA A 434 21.63 9.30 6.89
CA ALA A 434 20.45 10.14 6.79
C ALA A 434 20.70 11.54 7.34
N LYS A 435 21.34 11.66 8.52
CA LYS A 435 21.79 12.93 9.11
C LYS A 435 22.75 13.68 8.19
N GLY A 436 23.69 12.97 7.54
CA GLY A 436 24.56 13.54 6.52
C GLY A 436 23.80 14.11 5.31
N GLN A 437 22.76 13.41 4.84
CA GLN A 437 21.89 13.93 3.77
C GLN A 437 21.10 15.16 4.21
N ARG A 438 20.57 15.19 5.43
CA ARG A 438 19.89 16.36 6.01
C ARG A 438 20.82 17.56 6.08
N ALA A 439 22.06 17.38 6.54
CA ALA A 439 23.05 18.45 6.59
C ALA A 439 23.38 19.02 5.20
N LEU A 440 23.53 18.16 4.19
CA LEU A 440 23.73 18.59 2.80
C LEU A 440 22.51 19.34 2.25
N TYR A 441 21.31 18.89 2.59
CA TYR A 441 20.06 19.55 2.22
C TYR A 441 19.96 20.94 2.84
N LEU A 442 20.20 21.07 4.15
CA LEU A 442 20.19 22.36 4.86
C LEU A 442 21.22 23.33 4.27
N ALA A 443 22.45 22.88 4.02
CA ALA A 443 23.48 23.70 3.38
C ALA A 443 23.09 24.17 1.96
N ARG A 444 22.27 23.39 1.24
CA ARG A 444 21.74 23.74 -0.08
C ARG A 444 20.51 24.64 -0.01
N SER A 445 19.65 24.45 0.99
CA SER A 445 18.46 25.27 1.26
C SER A 445 18.82 26.68 1.72
N GLU A 446 19.89 26.84 2.51
CA GLU A 446 20.46 28.16 2.82
C GLU A 446 20.88 28.94 1.56
N ALA A 447 21.23 28.23 0.47
CA ALA A 447 21.54 28.83 -0.83
C ALA A 447 20.30 28.99 -1.73
N ASN A 448 19.16 28.35 -1.41
CA ASN A 448 17.91 28.45 -2.15
C ASN A 448 16.69 28.25 -1.21
N PRO A 449 16.08 29.33 -0.69
CA PRO A 449 15.03 29.27 0.33
C PRO A 449 13.70 28.66 -0.16
N ASP A 450 13.54 28.47 -1.48
CA ASP A 450 12.33 27.87 -2.07
C ASP A 450 12.39 26.33 -2.13
N ALA A 451 13.48 25.71 -1.65
CA ALA A 451 13.56 24.25 -1.53
C ALA A 451 12.79 23.80 -0.28
N GLU A 452 11.53 23.39 -0.48
CA GLU A 452 10.72 22.70 0.53
C GLU A 452 11.06 21.19 0.56
N GLY A 453 11.18 20.65 1.77
CA GLY A 453 11.58 19.26 1.99
C GLY A 453 12.08 19.07 3.42
N ALA A 454 11.17 18.80 4.34
CA ALA A 454 11.54 18.43 5.70
C ALA A 454 12.16 17.02 5.68
N VAL A 455 13.47 16.93 5.89
CA VAL A 455 14.11 15.65 6.23
C VAL A 455 13.99 15.48 7.75
N ASP A 456 13.33 14.40 8.17
CA ASP A 456 13.10 14.09 9.58
C ASP A 456 14.38 14.10 10.40
N ASP A 457 14.26 14.56 11.64
CA ASP A 457 15.35 14.51 12.60
C ASP A 457 15.50 13.08 13.13
N VAL A 458 16.53 12.39 12.65
CA VAL A 458 16.85 11.01 13.08
C VAL A 458 17.71 10.96 14.35
N SER A 459 18.13 12.10 14.92
CA SER A 459 18.98 12.12 16.12
C SER A 459 18.39 11.37 17.32
N PRO A 460 17.09 11.48 17.65
CA PRO A 460 16.50 10.70 18.75
C PRO A 460 16.61 9.18 18.52
N LEU A 461 16.38 8.73 17.30
CA LEU A 461 16.47 7.30 16.93
C LEU A 461 17.92 6.80 16.92
N LEU A 462 18.87 7.67 16.56
CA LEU A 462 20.29 7.37 16.66
C LEU A 462 20.74 7.22 18.11
N VAL A 463 20.25 8.09 19.01
CA VAL A 463 20.50 7.98 20.46
C VAL A 463 19.94 6.66 20.99
N GLU A 464 18.70 6.32 20.66
CA GLU A 464 18.07 5.06 21.05
C GLU A 464 18.90 3.86 20.59
N ALA A 465 19.29 3.81 19.31
CA ALA A 465 20.10 2.71 18.77
C ALA A 465 21.45 2.56 19.49
N LEU A 466 22.10 3.67 19.85
CA LEU A 466 23.36 3.68 20.59
C LEU A 466 23.20 3.16 22.02
N LEU A 467 22.13 3.57 22.71
CA LEU A 467 21.84 3.12 24.08
C LEU A 467 21.54 1.62 24.13
N VAL A 468 20.69 1.13 23.23
CA VAL A 468 20.37 -0.30 23.16
C VAL A 468 21.62 -1.11 22.81
N LEU A 469 22.46 -0.62 21.88
CA LEU A 469 23.72 -1.29 21.55
C LEU A 469 24.70 -1.30 22.73
N ALA A 470 24.78 -0.22 23.51
CA ALA A 470 25.60 -0.14 24.70
C ALA A 470 25.18 -1.20 25.73
N ASN A 471 23.88 -1.36 25.97
CA ASN A 471 23.33 -2.39 26.88
C ASN A 471 23.70 -3.82 26.47
N LEU A 472 23.85 -4.09 25.18
CA LEU A 472 24.25 -5.40 24.66
C LEU A 472 25.77 -5.61 24.54
N THR A 473 26.57 -4.59 24.85
CA THR A 473 28.02 -4.61 24.67
C THR A 473 28.72 -5.13 25.91
N ILE A 474 29.48 -6.24 25.73
CA ILE A 474 30.19 -6.93 26.82
C ILE A 474 31.45 -6.16 27.26
N ASP A 475 32.17 -5.57 26.30
CA ASP A 475 33.39 -4.83 26.59
C ASP A 475 33.06 -3.48 27.24
N GLU A 476 33.49 -3.30 28.49
CA GLU A 476 33.16 -2.12 29.29
C GLU A 476 33.65 -0.82 28.65
N ASN A 477 34.86 -0.81 28.05
CA ASN A 477 35.39 0.41 27.41
C ASN A 477 34.56 0.81 26.20
N LYS A 478 34.18 -0.16 25.35
CA LYS A 478 33.31 0.08 24.19
C LYS A 478 31.92 0.51 24.62
N ARG A 479 31.39 -0.05 25.71
CA ARG A 479 30.09 0.33 26.26
C ARG A 479 30.09 1.80 26.72
N GLU A 480 31.12 2.21 27.48
CA GLU A 480 31.27 3.62 27.90
C GLU A 480 31.45 4.59 26.71
N GLU A 481 32.15 4.15 25.65
CA GLU A 481 32.26 4.93 24.41
C GLU A 481 30.89 5.15 23.75
N LEU A 482 30.06 4.11 23.68
CA LEU A 482 28.71 4.19 23.11
C LEU A 482 27.79 5.11 23.93
N TYR A 483 27.83 5.04 25.27
CA TYR A 483 27.08 5.96 26.14
C TYR A 483 27.52 7.41 25.98
N THR A 484 28.83 7.66 26.01
CA THR A 484 29.39 9.00 25.79
C THR A 484 28.93 9.56 24.45
N ARG A 485 28.92 8.71 23.42
CA ARG A 485 28.45 9.07 22.09
C ARG A 485 26.95 9.38 22.06
N ALA A 486 26.12 8.57 22.73
CA ALA A 486 24.68 8.81 22.83
C ALA A 486 24.38 10.16 23.53
N GLN A 487 25.10 10.47 24.61
CA GLN A 487 24.96 11.73 25.34
C GLN A 487 25.36 12.96 24.49
N ALA A 488 26.44 12.84 23.71
CA ALA A 488 26.86 13.88 22.79
C ALA A 488 25.82 14.14 21.68
N GLU A 489 25.20 13.07 21.17
CA GLU A 489 24.15 13.16 20.15
C GLU A 489 22.84 13.74 20.70
N ALA A 490 22.52 13.48 21.98
CA ALA A 490 21.37 14.06 22.68
C ALA A 490 21.53 15.55 23.03
N GLY A 491 22.65 16.19 22.69
CA GLY A 491 22.90 17.60 22.96
C GLY A 491 23.21 17.92 24.42
N GLY A 492 23.68 16.94 25.20
CA GLY A 492 24.05 17.13 26.61
C GLY A 492 22.88 17.22 27.58
N ALA A 493 21.67 16.82 27.18
CA ALA A 493 20.61 16.52 28.13
C ALA A 493 21.03 15.31 28.99
N ASP A 494 20.80 15.37 30.31
CA ASP A 494 20.97 14.22 31.20
C ASP A 494 20.01 13.12 30.74
N LEU A 495 20.54 12.12 30.04
CA LEU A 495 19.87 10.86 29.83
C LEU A 495 19.79 10.21 31.22
N GLN A 496 18.57 10.05 31.76
CA GLN A 496 18.38 9.31 33.01
C GLN A 496 18.73 7.84 32.72
N LEU A 497 19.98 7.46 32.97
CA LEU A 497 20.55 6.13 32.74
C LEU A 497 20.42 5.22 33.98
N ASP A 498 19.43 5.49 34.85
CA ASP A 498 19.22 4.73 36.10
C ASP A 498 18.48 3.41 35.89
#